data_AF-A0A7S0CXX1-F1
#
_entry.id   AF-A0A7S0CXX1-F1
#
_cell.length_a   1.000
_cell.length_b   1.000
_cell.length_c   1.000
_cell.angle_alpha   90.00
_cell.angle_beta   90.00
_cell.angle_gamma   90.00
#
_symmetry.space_group_name_H-M   'P 1'
#
loop_
_entity.id
_entity.type
_entity.pdbx_description
1 polymer ?
#
loop_
_entity_poly.entity_id
_entity_poly.type
_entity_poly.pdbx_seq_one_letter_code
_entity_poly.pdbx_strand_id
1 'polypeptide(L)'
;KMASALGGFAMGLVVGGLAAWGVYCTHNKGNTKFEGNSEKKRQIKGEIVVVVGSTNPCKADACKRAFERVYPDKKIIVVPVKATSGVSDQPMCDEETLKGATRRAEHAAEVYQKSNQLAPAHFSVGLEGGLNESYWKTLECHAWMCVRDLQTKKNSLARTASFSIPKKVEELIRNEGKELGEADDIVFKRKESKKGQGTVGILTNDLIPRAKYYEHAIILALVPFINPHLY
;
A
#
# COMPACT_ATOMS: atom_id res chain seq x y z
N LYS A 1 28.37 -87.18 1.64
CA LYS A 1 29.11 -86.94 2.90
C LYS A 1 28.30 -85.94 3.73
N MET A 2 28.26 -86.18 5.03
CA MET A 2 27.39 -85.63 6.08
C MET A 2 27.56 -84.13 6.40
N ALA A 3 26.65 -83.65 7.27
CA ALA A 3 26.73 -82.57 8.28
C ALA A 3 26.21 -81.18 7.83
N SER A 4 25.04 -80.69 8.32
CA SER A 4 24.74 -80.06 9.64
C SER A 4 25.29 -78.62 9.74
N ALA A 5 24.72 -77.59 10.35
CA ALA A 5 23.47 -77.29 11.05
C ALA A 5 23.54 -75.77 11.45
N LEU A 6 22.37 -75.13 11.59
CA LEU A 6 21.96 -74.10 12.57
C LEU A 6 22.72 -72.75 12.77
N GLY A 7 21.90 -71.69 12.92
CA GLY A 7 22.19 -70.41 13.61
C GLY A 7 22.60 -69.27 12.66
N GLY A 8 22.07 -68.04 12.71
CA GLY A 8 21.21 -67.35 13.65
C GLY A 8 20.80 -65.97 13.11
N PHE A 9 19.93 -65.30 13.86
CA PHE A 9 19.33 -63.98 13.66
C PHE A 9 20.26 -62.85 13.17
N ALA A 10 19.80 -62.06 12.20
CA ALA A 10 19.84 -60.59 12.21
C ALA A 10 19.05 -60.02 11.01
N MET A 11 17.83 -59.57 11.26
CA MET A 11 16.96 -58.92 10.29
C MET A 11 17.25 -57.41 10.31
N GLY A 12 18.05 -56.93 9.35
CA GLY A 12 18.27 -55.51 9.10
C GLY A 12 17.25 -54.99 8.09
N LEU A 13 16.24 -54.26 8.59
CA LEU A 13 15.29 -53.49 7.78
C LEU A 13 15.98 -52.27 7.16
N VAL A 14 15.86 -52.09 5.84
CA VAL A 14 15.83 -50.77 5.20
C VAL A 14 14.68 -50.79 4.20
N VAL A 15 13.53 -50.27 4.61
CA VAL A 15 12.39 -50.00 3.73
C VAL A 15 12.42 -48.51 3.41
N GLY A 16 12.59 -48.18 2.12
CA GLY A 16 12.44 -46.83 1.60
C GLY A 16 10.98 -46.37 1.71
N GLY A 17 10.74 -45.32 2.50
CA GLY A 17 9.45 -44.68 2.67
C GLY A 17 9.40 -43.33 1.95
N LEU A 18 8.45 -43.20 1.03
CA LEU A 18 7.96 -41.94 0.47
C LEU A 18 7.50 -41.01 1.61
N ALA A 19 8.22 -39.91 1.85
CA ALA A 19 7.80 -38.89 2.80
C ALA A 19 6.89 -37.86 2.12
N ALA A 20 5.58 -38.09 2.19
CA ALA A 20 4.57 -37.06 2.00
C ALA A 20 4.55 -36.16 3.25
N TRP A 21 5.09 -34.95 3.14
CA TRP A 21 4.92 -33.93 4.18
C TRP A 21 3.58 -33.21 3.99
N GLY A 22 2.51 -33.87 4.43
CA GLY A 22 1.26 -33.21 4.77
C GLY A 22 1.44 -32.47 6.09
N VAL A 23 1.53 -31.14 6.04
CA VAL A 23 1.49 -30.31 7.25
C VAL A 23 0.04 -30.29 7.73
N TYR A 24 -0.27 -31.17 8.69
CA TYR A 24 -1.48 -31.08 9.49
C TYR A 24 -1.39 -29.84 10.40
N CYS A 25 -2.17 -28.80 10.10
CA CYS A 25 -2.44 -27.72 11.04
C CYS A 25 -3.31 -28.27 12.18
N THR A 26 -2.70 -28.67 13.29
CA THR A 26 -3.42 -28.96 14.53
C THR A 26 -3.99 -27.66 15.08
N HIS A 27 -5.32 -27.59 15.16
CA HIS A 27 -6.03 -26.48 15.77
C HIS A 27 -5.80 -26.49 17.28
N ASN A 28 -4.84 -25.68 17.75
CA ASN A 28 -4.74 -25.38 19.16
C ASN A 28 -5.81 -24.33 19.51
N LYS A 29 -6.95 -24.78 20.05
CA LYS A 29 -7.97 -23.89 20.67
C LYS A 29 -7.45 -23.39 22.02
N GLY A 30 -6.38 -22.61 22.00
CA GLY A 30 -5.96 -21.80 23.13
C GLY A 30 -6.88 -20.59 23.23
N ASN A 31 -7.78 -20.60 24.21
CA ASN A 31 -8.63 -19.48 24.56
C ASN A 31 -7.79 -18.40 25.26
N THR A 32 -6.97 -17.68 24.50
CA THR A 32 -6.30 -16.47 24.99
C THR A 32 -7.31 -15.33 24.94
N LYS A 33 -7.98 -15.08 26.07
CA LYS A 33 -8.64 -13.79 26.29
C LYS A 33 -7.55 -12.72 26.25
N PHE A 34 -7.46 -12.01 25.14
CA PHE A 34 -6.76 -10.72 25.09
C PHE A 34 -7.58 -9.74 25.93
N GLU A 35 -7.31 -9.69 27.23
CA GLU A 35 -7.71 -8.55 28.07
C GLU A 35 -6.78 -7.38 27.75
N GLY A 36 -6.98 -6.80 26.56
CA GLY A 36 -6.35 -5.56 26.16
C GLY A 36 -6.98 -4.42 26.94
N ASN A 37 -6.15 -3.72 27.71
CA ASN A 37 -6.48 -2.41 28.27
C ASN A 37 -7.00 -1.53 27.12
N SER A 38 -8.30 -1.27 27.07
CA SER A 38 -8.93 -0.62 25.93
C SER A 38 -8.41 0.81 25.83
N GLU A 39 -7.39 1.05 24.99
CA GLU A 39 -7.12 2.40 24.52
C GLU A 39 -8.38 2.86 23.81
N LYS A 40 -9.15 3.70 24.52
CA LYS A 40 -10.43 4.21 24.04
C LYS A 40 -10.19 4.86 22.68
N LYS A 41 -10.89 4.36 21.64
CA LYS A 41 -10.94 4.96 20.31
C LYS A 41 -11.00 6.48 20.44
N ARG A 42 -10.00 7.19 19.92
CA ARG A 42 -9.95 8.65 19.95
C ARG A 42 -11.26 9.18 19.35
N GLN A 43 -12.13 9.74 20.18
CA GLN A 43 -13.33 10.40 19.72
C GLN A 43 -12.95 11.77 19.15
N ILE A 44 -12.75 11.84 17.84
CA ILE A 44 -12.71 13.12 17.15
C ILE A 44 -14.15 13.66 17.13
N LYS A 45 -14.43 14.71 17.92
CA LYS A 45 -15.75 15.38 17.93
C LYS A 45 -15.82 16.34 16.74
N GLY A 46 -16.96 16.35 16.04
CA GLY A 46 -17.18 17.25 14.91
C GLY A 46 -16.47 16.81 13.62
N GLU A 47 -15.62 17.70 13.09
CA GLU A 47 -14.96 17.54 11.79
C GLU A 47 -13.57 16.89 11.87
N ILE A 48 -13.20 16.18 10.81
CA ILE A 48 -11.85 15.63 10.63
C ILE A 48 -11.16 16.42 9.52
N VAL A 49 -10.14 17.17 9.89
CA VAL A 49 -9.24 17.87 8.97
C VAL A 49 -8.09 16.93 8.57
N VAL A 50 -7.95 16.71 7.26
CA VAL A 50 -6.94 15.83 6.64
C VAL A 50 -6.09 16.64 5.69
N VAL A 51 -4.79 16.70 5.93
CA VAL A 51 -3.84 17.40 5.05
C VAL A 51 -3.29 16.41 4.02
N VAL A 52 -3.39 16.73 2.74
CA VAL A 52 -2.93 15.84 1.67
C VAL A 52 -1.68 16.42 1.04
N GLY A 53 -0.58 15.66 1.04
CA GLY A 53 0.73 16.04 0.47
C GLY A 53 0.77 16.06 -1.05
N SER A 54 -0.31 16.50 -1.69
CA SER A 54 -0.40 16.73 -3.13
C SER A 54 -1.50 17.75 -3.46
N THR A 55 -1.24 18.59 -4.46
CA THR A 55 -2.23 19.49 -5.07
C THR A 55 -2.97 18.86 -6.25
N ASN A 56 -2.73 17.57 -6.55
CA ASN A 56 -3.45 16.86 -7.59
C ASN A 56 -4.91 16.59 -7.13
N PRO A 57 -5.92 17.05 -7.89
CA PRO A 57 -7.32 16.92 -7.49
C PRO A 57 -7.77 15.47 -7.35
N CYS A 58 -7.26 14.54 -8.17
CA CYS A 58 -7.57 13.12 -8.06
C CYS A 58 -7.06 12.51 -6.74
N LYS A 59 -5.88 12.95 -6.27
CA LYS A 59 -5.32 12.47 -4.99
C LYS A 59 -6.11 13.03 -3.80
N ALA A 60 -6.47 14.31 -3.84
CA ALA A 60 -7.32 14.93 -2.82
C ALA A 60 -8.72 14.29 -2.77
N ASP A 61 -9.34 14.02 -3.92
CA ASP A 61 -10.63 13.34 -4.03
C ASP A 61 -10.57 11.91 -3.47
N ALA A 62 -9.53 11.14 -3.80
CA ALA A 62 -9.33 9.80 -3.23
C ALA A 62 -9.25 9.81 -1.70
N CYS A 63 -8.48 10.75 -1.12
CA CYS A 63 -8.44 10.94 0.34
C CYS A 63 -9.81 11.29 0.90
N LYS A 64 -10.51 12.26 0.30
CA LYS A 64 -11.84 12.68 0.76
C LYS A 64 -12.79 11.50 0.82
N ARG A 65 -12.91 10.72 -0.27
CA ARG A 65 -13.78 9.54 -0.34
C ARG A 65 -13.43 8.48 0.68
N ALA A 66 -12.13 8.19 0.85
CA ALA A 66 -11.68 7.19 1.81
C ALA A 66 -12.06 7.57 3.24
N PHE A 67 -11.77 8.81 3.64
CA PHE A 67 -12.10 9.31 4.98
C PHE A 67 -13.61 9.41 5.21
N GLU A 68 -14.39 9.82 4.21
CA GLU A 68 -15.87 9.86 4.31
C GLU A 68 -16.47 8.45 4.48
N ARG A 69 -15.90 7.44 3.83
CA ARG A 69 -16.34 6.04 4.01
C ARG A 69 -15.97 5.47 5.37
N VAL A 70 -14.79 5.82 5.89
CA VAL A 70 -14.30 5.31 7.18
C VAL A 70 -14.96 6.02 8.36
N TYR A 71 -15.29 7.30 8.20
CA TYR A 71 -15.91 8.15 9.22
C TYR A 71 -17.21 8.78 8.71
N PRO A 72 -18.26 7.99 8.45
CA PRO A 72 -19.50 8.47 7.82
C PRO A 72 -20.24 9.53 8.65
N ASP A 73 -20.07 9.51 9.97
CA ASP A 73 -20.72 10.45 10.89
C ASP A 73 -19.88 11.72 11.15
N LYS A 74 -18.83 11.96 10.35
CA LYS A 74 -17.91 13.10 10.51
C LYS A 74 -17.87 13.95 9.25
N LYS A 75 -17.82 15.26 9.43
CA LYS A 75 -17.52 16.19 8.34
C LYS A 75 -16.03 16.08 8.00
N ILE A 76 -15.70 15.68 6.77
CA ILE A 76 -14.31 15.56 6.32
C ILE A 76 -13.90 16.83 5.59
N ILE A 77 -12.81 17.46 6.05
CA ILE A 77 -12.19 18.62 5.42
C ILE A 77 -10.83 18.17 4.88
N VAL A 78 -10.67 18.19 3.56
CA VAL A 78 -9.39 17.89 2.91
C VAL A 78 -8.68 19.19 2.56
N VAL A 79 -7.44 19.31 3.02
CA VAL A 79 -6.56 20.46 2.73
C VAL A 79 -5.38 19.97 1.89
N PRO A 80 -5.41 20.16 0.56
CA PRO A 80 -4.30 19.82 -0.31
C PRO A 80 -3.15 20.81 -0.12
N VAL A 81 -1.93 20.31 0.02
CA VAL A 81 -0.71 21.12 0.14
C VAL A 81 0.35 20.61 -0.82
N LYS A 82 1.23 21.52 -1.25
CA LYS A 82 2.41 21.15 -2.04
C LYS A 82 3.47 20.58 -1.10
N ALA A 83 3.60 19.25 -1.10
CA ALA A 83 4.66 18.54 -0.36
C ALA A 83 5.69 17.93 -1.31
N THR A 84 6.94 17.89 -0.87
CA THR A 84 8.05 17.21 -1.54
C THR A 84 8.15 15.76 -1.08
N SER A 85 8.54 14.86 -1.99
CA SER A 85 8.75 13.44 -1.72
C SER A 85 10.20 13.11 -1.32
N GLY A 86 11.17 13.94 -1.75
CA GLY A 86 12.59 13.71 -1.48
C GLY A 86 13.16 12.44 -2.14
N VAL A 87 12.47 11.95 -3.19
CA VAL A 87 12.88 10.82 -4.05
C VAL A 87 12.76 11.25 -5.52
N SER A 88 13.13 10.38 -6.46
CA SER A 88 13.03 10.69 -7.89
C SER A 88 11.59 10.99 -8.34
N ASP A 89 11.44 11.72 -9.45
CA ASP A 89 10.12 12.03 -10.01
C ASP A 89 9.39 10.79 -10.54
N GLN A 90 10.15 9.75 -10.91
CA GLN A 90 9.66 8.42 -11.28
C GLN A 90 10.32 7.36 -10.39
N PRO A 91 9.77 7.06 -9.20
CA PRO A 91 10.28 5.98 -8.36
C PRO A 91 10.29 4.64 -9.11
N MET A 92 11.41 3.94 -9.05
CA MET A 92 11.64 2.69 -9.82
C MET A 92 11.72 1.43 -8.94
N CYS A 93 11.55 1.57 -7.62
CA CYS A 93 11.41 0.44 -6.71
C CYS A 93 10.36 0.70 -5.63
N ASP A 94 9.91 -0.37 -4.99
CA ASP A 94 8.91 -0.33 -3.92
C ASP A 94 9.37 0.53 -2.73
N GLU A 95 10.62 0.37 -2.28
CA GLU A 95 11.18 1.09 -1.13
C GLU A 95 11.23 2.61 -1.38
N GLU A 96 11.68 3.03 -2.57
CA GLU A 96 11.72 4.44 -2.94
C GLU A 96 10.32 5.05 -2.98
N THR A 97 9.35 4.31 -3.54
CA THR A 97 7.95 4.73 -3.62
C THR A 97 7.32 4.88 -2.23
N LEU A 98 7.55 3.91 -1.33
CA LEU A 98 7.11 3.95 0.06
C LEU A 98 7.72 5.14 0.80
N LYS A 99 9.03 5.37 0.63
CA LYS A 99 9.75 6.51 1.21
C LYS A 99 9.16 7.83 0.71
N GLY A 100 8.90 7.96 -0.60
CA GLY A 100 8.26 9.14 -1.18
C GLY A 100 6.89 9.43 -0.57
N ALA A 101 6.04 8.41 -0.44
CA ALA A 101 4.73 8.54 0.19
C ALA A 101 4.83 8.98 1.66
N THR A 102 5.76 8.39 2.41
CA THR A 102 6.00 8.73 3.81
C THR A 102 6.48 10.18 3.97
N ARG A 103 7.47 10.59 3.17
CA ARG A 103 7.99 11.96 3.17
C ARG A 103 6.95 12.99 2.80
N ARG A 104 6.07 12.68 1.83
CA ARG A 104 4.94 13.56 1.51
C ARG A 104 4.00 13.73 2.69
N ALA A 105 3.69 12.67 3.44
CA ALA A 105 2.81 12.75 4.61
C ALA A 105 3.44 13.61 5.72
N GLU A 106 4.73 13.40 6.01
CA GLU A 106 5.49 14.16 7.00
C GLU A 106 5.59 15.65 6.62
N HIS A 107 6.06 15.94 5.41
CA HIS A 107 6.23 17.32 4.95
C HIS A 107 4.89 18.05 4.81
N ALA A 108 3.81 17.36 4.43
CA ALA A 108 2.48 17.95 4.44
C ALA A 108 2.06 18.46 5.83
N ALA A 109 2.36 17.69 6.88
CA ALA A 109 2.09 18.11 8.25
C ALA A 109 2.89 19.37 8.63
N GLU A 110 4.17 19.40 8.26
CA GLU A 110 5.06 20.56 8.51
C GLU A 110 4.58 21.82 7.79
N VAL A 111 4.21 21.70 6.51
CA VAL A 111 3.68 22.82 5.71
C VAL A 111 2.40 23.35 6.33
N TYR A 112 1.48 22.46 6.72
CA TYR A 112 0.23 22.87 7.35
C TYR A 112 0.46 23.57 8.69
N GLN A 113 1.35 23.03 9.53
CA GLN A 113 1.69 23.64 10.83
C GLN A 113 2.28 25.06 10.66
N LYS A 114 3.09 25.29 9.63
CA LYS A 114 3.67 26.61 9.33
C LYS A 114 2.66 27.60 8.74
N SER A 115 1.56 27.12 8.15
CA SER A 115 0.59 27.97 7.46
C SER A 115 -0.36 28.77 8.37
N ASN A 116 -0.16 28.71 9.69
CA ASN A 116 -0.94 29.44 10.71
C ASN A 116 -2.47 29.26 10.59
N GLN A 117 -2.88 28.09 10.10
CA GLN A 117 -4.29 27.74 9.93
C GLN A 117 -5.01 27.68 11.28
N LEU A 118 -6.26 28.15 11.30
CA LEU A 118 -7.06 28.31 12.53
C LEU A 118 -7.45 26.99 13.20
N ALA A 119 -7.41 25.85 12.48
CA ALA A 119 -7.84 24.56 12.99
C ALA A 119 -6.70 23.52 13.00
N PRO A 120 -6.52 22.75 14.09
CA PRO A 120 -5.54 21.67 14.11
C PRO A 120 -5.96 20.56 13.13
N ALA A 121 -4.99 20.09 12.33
CA ALA A 121 -5.19 18.91 11.50
C ALA A 121 -5.14 17.63 12.34
N HIS A 122 -5.90 16.61 11.92
CA HIS A 122 -5.96 15.32 12.60
C HIS A 122 -5.03 14.31 11.96
N PHE A 123 -5.01 14.31 10.62
CA PHE A 123 -4.20 13.41 9.81
C PHE A 123 -3.45 14.18 8.74
N SER A 124 -2.29 13.64 8.34
CA SER A 124 -1.70 13.94 7.04
C SER A 124 -1.58 12.69 6.19
N VAL A 125 -1.69 12.85 4.87
CA VAL A 125 -1.66 11.75 3.91
C VAL A 125 -0.67 12.04 2.80
N GLY A 126 0.21 11.08 2.53
CA GLY A 126 1.10 11.08 1.39
C GLY A 126 0.75 9.96 0.42
N LEU A 127 0.80 10.26 -0.88
CA LEU A 127 0.52 9.30 -1.95
C LEU A 127 1.62 9.41 -3.00
N GLU A 128 2.32 8.32 -3.27
CA GLU A 128 3.36 8.24 -4.30
C GLU A 128 3.09 7.07 -5.23
N GLY A 129 3.09 7.35 -6.54
CA GLY A 129 3.04 6.29 -7.55
C GLY A 129 4.45 5.92 -7.95
N GLY A 130 4.68 4.65 -8.24
CA GLY A 130 5.98 4.15 -8.62
C GLY A 130 5.89 2.91 -9.48
N LEU A 131 7.05 2.49 -9.95
CA LEU A 131 7.23 1.26 -10.71
C LEU A 131 8.08 0.30 -9.88
N ASN A 132 7.91 -0.99 -10.12
CA ASN A 132 8.78 -2.02 -9.58
C ASN A 132 9.00 -3.10 -10.63
N GLU A 133 10.19 -3.69 -10.65
CA GLU A 133 10.43 -4.85 -11.50
C GLU A 133 9.77 -6.10 -10.89
N SER A 134 8.94 -6.77 -11.68
CA SER A 134 8.26 -8.00 -11.30
C SER A 134 9.18 -9.22 -11.43
N TYR A 135 8.73 -10.36 -10.90
CA TYR A 135 9.37 -11.66 -11.10
C TYR A 135 9.61 -11.98 -12.59
N TRP A 136 8.69 -11.56 -13.47
CA TRP A 136 8.75 -11.80 -14.91
C TRP A 136 9.62 -10.78 -15.68
N LYS A 137 10.39 -9.94 -14.97
CA LYS A 137 11.21 -8.86 -15.55
C LYS A 137 10.41 -7.84 -16.37
N THR A 138 9.14 -7.67 -16.04
CA THR A 138 8.28 -6.60 -16.56
C THR A 138 8.11 -5.53 -15.50
N LEU A 139 7.80 -4.29 -15.91
CA LEU A 139 7.47 -3.22 -14.96
C LEU A 139 6.02 -3.33 -14.48
N GLU A 140 5.84 -3.27 -13.17
CA GLU A 140 4.55 -3.18 -12.51
C GLU A 140 4.31 -1.77 -11.95
N CYS A 141 3.14 -1.21 -12.23
CA CYS A 141 2.69 0.04 -11.64
C CYS A 141 1.98 -0.21 -10.31
N HIS A 142 2.34 0.59 -9.30
CA HIS A 142 1.69 0.60 -7.99
C HIS A 142 1.75 1.99 -7.37
N ALA A 143 1.10 2.17 -6.22
CA ALA A 143 1.24 3.36 -5.41
C ALA A 143 1.21 3.03 -3.92
N TRP A 144 2.01 3.77 -3.15
CA TRP A 144 2.00 3.72 -1.69
C TRP A 144 1.19 4.87 -1.11
N MET A 145 0.42 4.55 -0.08
CA MET A 145 -0.33 5.48 0.75
C MET A 145 0.30 5.47 2.15
N CYS A 146 0.60 6.64 2.67
CA CYS A 146 0.99 6.83 4.06
C CYS A 146 -0.04 7.73 4.73
N VAL A 147 -0.74 7.21 5.74
CA VAL A 147 -1.63 7.99 6.62
C VAL A 147 -0.93 8.15 7.97
N ARG A 148 -0.73 9.42 8.37
CA ARG A 148 -0.06 9.79 9.61
C ARG A 148 -1.05 10.43 10.57
N ASP A 149 -1.18 9.88 11.76
CA ASP A 149 -1.89 10.55 12.85
C ASP A 149 -1.00 11.67 13.41
N LEU A 150 -1.51 12.89 13.43
CA LEU A 150 -0.70 14.07 13.78
C LEU A 150 -0.51 14.26 15.28
N GLN A 151 -1.31 13.59 16.12
CA GLN A 151 -1.17 13.64 17.57
C GLN A 151 -0.09 12.65 18.03
N THR A 152 -0.18 11.39 17.61
CA THR A 152 0.71 10.29 18.00
C THR A 152 1.95 10.20 17.14
N LYS A 153 1.96 10.86 15.98
CA LYS A 153 3.02 10.76 14.96
C LYS A 153 3.22 9.34 14.41
N LYS A 154 2.27 8.42 14.63
CA LYS A 154 2.27 7.08 14.03
C LYS A 154 1.93 7.16 12.55
N ASN A 155 2.69 6.46 11.73
CA ASN A 155 2.40 6.24 10.31
C ASN A 155 1.74 4.87 10.13
N SER A 156 0.75 4.79 9.25
CA SER A 156 0.26 3.54 8.70
C SER A 156 0.38 3.58 7.18
N LEU A 157 0.78 2.44 6.61
CA LEU A 157 1.14 2.31 5.21
C LEU A 157 0.26 1.25 4.58
N ALA A 158 -0.15 1.50 3.34
CA ALA A 158 -0.77 0.49 2.50
C ALA A 158 -0.41 0.75 1.03
N ARG A 159 -0.32 -0.33 0.27
CA ARG A 159 -0.04 -0.29 -1.16
C ARG A 159 -1.30 -0.62 -1.93
N THR A 160 -1.45 -0.02 -3.10
CA THR A 160 -2.47 -0.47 -4.05
C THR A 160 -2.17 -1.88 -4.56
N ALA A 161 -3.14 -2.50 -5.23
CA ALA A 161 -2.85 -3.65 -6.09
C ALA A 161 -1.82 -3.25 -7.16
N SER A 162 -0.93 -4.15 -7.54
CA SER A 162 0.01 -3.93 -8.65
C SER A 162 -0.56 -4.48 -9.95
N PHE A 163 -0.16 -3.91 -11.09
CA PHE A 163 -0.46 -4.46 -12.41
C PHE A 163 0.68 -4.16 -13.40
N SER A 164 0.94 -5.08 -14.32
CA SER A 164 1.96 -4.90 -15.36
C SER A 164 1.55 -3.81 -16.35
N ILE A 165 2.51 -2.99 -16.78
CA ILE A 165 2.29 -2.00 -17.83
C ILE A 165 2.58 -2.60 -19.22
N PRO A 166 2.03 -2.03 -20.32
CA PRO A 166 2.32 -2.53 -21.66
C PRO A 166 3.80 -2.41 -22.02
N LYS A 167 4.31 -3.38 -22.78
CA LYS A 167 5.71 -3.42 -23.24
C LYS A 167 6.19 -2.11 -23.89
N LYS A 168 5.35 -1.48 -24.71
CA LYS A 168 5.67 -0.19 -25.34
C LYS A 168 5.88 0.94 -24.33
N VAL A 169 5.13 0.96 -23.24
CA VAL A 169 5.28 1.94 -22.16
C VAL A 169 6.58 1.67 -21.40
N GLU A 170 6.85 0.40 -21.11
CA GLU A 170 8.10 -0.03 -20.46
C GLU A 170 9.35 0.32 -21.29
N GLU A 171 9.32 0.12 -22.60
CA GLU A 171 10.42 0.48 -23.51
C GLU A 171 10.75 1.97 -23.46
N LEU A 172 9.74 2.85 -23.45
CA LEU A 172 9.94 4.30 -23.31
C LEU A 172 10.57 4.66 -21.96
N ILE A 173 10.15 4.00 -20.87
CA ILE A 173 10.68 4.26 -19.54
C ILE A 173 12.14 3.80 -19.44
N ARG A 174 12.44 2.57 -19.85
CA ARG A 174 13.78 1.97 -19.70
C ARG A 174 14.80 2.54 -20.68
N ASN A 175 14.41 2.72 -21.93
CA ASN A 175 15.36 3.05 -23.00
C ASN A 175 15.49 4.56 -23.20
N GLU A 176 14.43 5.32 -22.92
CA GLU A 176 14.39 6.77 -23.15
C GLU A 176 14.28 7.59 -21.85
N GLY A 177 14.20 6.94 -20.68
CA GLY A 177 14.16 7.61 -19.38
C GLY A 177 12.88 8.40 -19.12
N LYS A 178 11.79 8.06 -19.81
CA LYS A 178 10.49 8.75 -19.71
C LYS A 178 9.80 8.47 -18.38
N GLU A 179 9.09 9.47 -17.84
CA GLU A 179 8.15 9.23 -16.74
C GLU A 179 6.94 8.42 -17.24
N LEU A 180 6.31 7.61 -16.37
CA LEU A 180 5.16 6.78 -16.72
C LEU A 180 4.01 7.59 -17.35
N GLY A 181 3.72 8.77 -16.80
CA GLY A 181 2.66 9.62 -17.35
C GLY A 181 2.95 10.15 -18.75
N GLU A 182 4.22 10.42 -19.06
CA GLU A 182 4.66 10.83 -20.40
C GLU A 182 4.62 9.64 -21.37
N ALA A 183 5.10 8.48 -20.93
CA ALA A 183 5.05 7.25 -21.71
C ALA A 183 3.61 6.82 -22.04
N ASP A 184 2.68 6.96 -21.10
CA ASP A 184 1.25 6.75 -21.33
C ASP A 184 0.69 7.72 -22.38
N ASP A 185 1.00 9.02 -22.26
CA ASP A 185 0.56 10.04 -23.22
C ASP A 185 1.05 9.73 -24.65
N ILE A 186 2.29 9.28 -24.80
CA ILE A 186 2.88 8.87 -26.09
C ILE A 186 2.17 7.64 -26.65
N VAL A 187 2.06 6.55 -25.88
CA VAL A 187 1.54 5.27 -26.37
C VAL A 187 0.03 5.33 -26.66
N PHE A 188 -0.73 6.00 -25.80
CA PHE A 188 -2.19 6.10 -25.93
C PHE A 188 -2.65 7.34 -26.69
N LYS A 189 -1.73 8.18 -27.16
CA LYS A 189 -2.00 9.44 -27.89
C LYS A 189 -2.93 10.37 -27.11
N ARG A 190 -2.62 10.56 -25.82
CA ARG A 190 -3.39 11.39 -24.88
C ARG A 190 -2.57 12.57 -24.38
N LYS A 191 -3.19 13.43 -23.56
CA LYS A 191 -2.53 14.53 -22.87
C LYS A 191 -2.89 14.49 -21.38
N GLU A 192 -1.91 14.79 -20.54
CA GLU A 192 -2.04 14.97 -19.09
C GLU A 192 -2.56 13.74 -18.33
N SER A 193 -2.19 12.52 -18.76
CA SER A 193 -2.56 11.28 -18.06
C SER A 193 -2.16 11.27 -16.58
N LYS A 194 -1.08 11.98 -16.22
CA LYS A 194 -0.63 12.18 -14.82
C LYS A 194 -1.65 12.92 -13.93
N LYS A 195 -2.50 13.78 -14.49
CA LYS A 195 -3.55 14.51 -13.74
C LYS A 195 -4.95 13.92 -13.89
N GLY A 196 -5.21 13.21 -15.00
CA GLY A 196 -6.49 12.57 -15.28
C GLY A 196 -6.59 11.12 -14.78
N GLN A 197 -7.00 10.23 -15.67
CA GLN A 197 -7.32 8.82 -15.40
C GLN A 197 -6.14 7.98 -14.90
N GLY A 198 -4.90 8.42 -15.15
CA GLY A 198 -3.69 7.64 -14.90
C GLY A 198 -3.67 6.31 -15.66
N THR A 199 -2.55 5.59 -15.52
CA THR A 199 -2.33 4.30 -16.19
C THR A 199 -3.44 3.29 -15.89
N VAL A 200 -3.90 3.21 -14.63
CA VAL A 200 -4.96 2.28 -14.22
C VAL A 200 -6.29 2.55 -14.93
N GLY A 201 -6.70 3.81 -15.04
CA GLY A 201 -7.94 4.16 -15.74
C GLY A 201 -7.83 3.92 -17.24
N ILE A 202 -6.68 4.25 -17.84
CA ILE A 202 -6.42 4.01 -19.26
C ILE A 202 -6.50 2.50 -19.59
N LEU A 203 -5.76 1.67 -18.85
CA LEU A 203 -5.66 0.24 -19.17
C LEU A 203 -6.93 -0.55 -18.83
N THR A 204 -7.74 -0.06 -17.88
CA THR A 204 -9.00 -0.71 -17.51
C THR A 204 -10.20 -0.14 -18.25
N ASN A 205 -10.01 0.80 -19.20
CA ASN A 205 -11.10 1.56 -19.83
C ASN A 205 -12.06 2.16 -18.78
N ASP A 206 -11.50 2.77 -17.74
CA ASP A 206 -12.18 3.38 -16.59
C ASP A 206 -13.07 2.45 -15.75
N LEU A 207 -13.00 1.13 -15.95
CA LEU A 207 -13.63 0.16 -15.04
C LEU A 207 -13.07 0.31 -13.61
N ILE A 208 -11.81 0.74 -13.48
CA ILE A 208 -11.20 1.13 -12.21
C ILE A 208 -10.69 2.57 -12.32
N PRO A 209 -11.49 3.57 -11.92
CA PRO A 209 -11.03 4.96 -11.89
C PRO A 209 -9.89 5.14 -10.89
N ARG A 210 -8.92 5.99 -11.22
CA ARG A 210 -7.74 6.22 -10.36
C ARG A 210 -8.06 6.67 -8.95
N ALA A 211 -9.07 7.54 -8.78
CA ALA A 211 -9.50 7.97 -7.46
C ALA A 211 -9.99 6.77 -6.61
N LYS A 212 -10.75 5.84 -7.23
CA LYS A 212 -11.24 4.61 -6.58
C LYS A 212 -10.10 3.63 -6.28
N TYR A 213 -9.15 3.50 -7.21
CA TYR A 213 -7.95 2.71 -7.02
C TYR A 213 -7.14 3.16 -5.78
N TYR A 214 -6.95 4.47 -5.61
CA TYR A 214 -6.29 5.03 -4.42
C TYR A 214 -7.16 4.97 -3.16
N GLU A 215 -8.47 5.22 -3.28
CA GLU A 215 -9.42 5.18 -2.17
C GLU A 215 -9.31 3.87 -1.38
N HIS A 216 -9.25 2.72 -2.06
CA HIS A 216 -9.13 1.42 -1.42
C HIS A 216 -7.84 1.30 -0.59
N ALA A 217 -6.69 1.72 -1.13
CA ALA A 217 -5.43 1.67 -0.41
C ALA A 217 -5.41 2.64 0.78
N ILE A 218 -6.04 3.81 0.68
CA ILE A 218 -6.14 4.75 1.81
C ILE A 218 -7.02 4.17 2.92
N ILE A 219 -8.13 3.50 2.59
CA ILE A 219 -8.96 2.78 3.57
C ILE A 219 -8.13 1.71 4.28
N LEU A 220 -7.28 0.96 3.57
CA LEU A 220 -6.37 -0.01 4.17
C LEU A 220 -5.33 0.65 5.09
N ALA A 221 -4.75 1.78 4.67
CA ALA A 221 -3.85 2.56 5.53
C ALA A 221 -4.56 3.20 6.73
N LEU A 222 -5.90 3.22 6.76
CA LEU A 222 -6.67 3.68 7.91
C LEU A 222 -6.93 2.57 8.94
N VAL A 223 -6.68 1.30 8.63
CA VAL A 223 -7.02 0.14 9.48
C VAL A 223 -6.54 0.29 10.94
N PRO A 224 -5.29 0.70 11.23
CA PRO A 224 -4.85 0.89 12.62
C PRO A 224 -5.62 1.98 13.37
N PHE A 225 -6.07 3.02 12.67
CA PHE A 225 -6.81 4.13 13.28
C PHE A 225 -8.31 3.82 13.43
N ILE A 226 -8.82 2.87 12.65
CA ILE A 226 -10.18 2.31 12.79
C ILE A 226 -10.24 1.36 13.98
N ASN A 227 -9.17 0.58 14.18
CA ASN A 227 -9.06 -0.47 15.18
C ASN A 227 -7.89 -0.22 16.15
N PRO A 228 -7.87 0.90 16.90
CA PRO A 228 -6.72 1.28 17.71
C PRO A 228 -6.41 0.31 18.85
N HIS A 229 -7.34 -0.55 19.24
CA HIS A 229 -7.12 -1.58 20.26
C HIS A 229 -6.32 -2.79 19.75
N LEU A 230 -6.04 -2.88 18.45
CA LEU A 230 -5.30 -3.97 17.82
C LEU A 230 -3.87 -3.60 17.38
N TYR A 231 -3.47 -2.32 17.49
CA TYR A 231 -2.23 -1.75 16.91
C TYR A 231 -1.59 -0.70 17.83
#